data_AF-A0A397GH56-F1
#
_entry.id   AF-A0A397GH56-F1
#
_cell.length_a   1.000
_cell.length_b   1.000
_cell.length_c   1.000
_cell.angle_alpha   90.00
_cell.angle_beta   90.00
_cell.angle_gamma   90.00
#
_symmetry.space_group_name_H-M   'P 1'
#
loop_
_entity.id
_entity.type
_entity.pdbx_description
1 polymer ?
#
loop_
_entity_poly.entity_id
_entity_poly.type
_entity_poly.pdbx_seq_one_letter_code
_entity_poly.pdbx_strand_id
1 'polypeptide(L)'
;MQQNELDQSIPTLVGNLLRQRKFFVNESSISKCLDASSISSTSTIFLRLCNDIEYIVGSACSKIMIEECKNLVLIVNDKIVTSIIEVWKSENITLKLNTQVQTVQVDQCENVHIQYESIKNFYSVVWNNTKILELKLLEDGEEKHALSTGDIPNEKTNPPNGDKSDKSQDNCPFQYIIRLIDDQLISEELIRAEKGFPTTQREWNDHKNNNP
;
A
#
# COMPACT_ATOMS: atom_id res chain seq x y z
N MET A 1 -2.33 -36.42 29.95
CA MET A 1 -3.57 -36.30 29.16
C MET A 1 -3.68 -34.96 28.39
N GLN A 2 -2.60 -34.18 28.22
CA GLN A 2 -2.66 -32.80 27.69
C GLN A 2 -2.00 -32.61 26.30
N GLN A 3 -1.55 -33.67 25.64
CA GLN A 3 -0.74 -33.55 24.41
C GLN A 3 -1.55 -33.71 23.11
N ASN A 4 -2.82 -34.13 23.18
CA ASN A 4 -3.68 -34.36 22.02
C ASN A 4 -4.59 -33.17 21.63
N GLU A 5 -4.73 -32.14 22.49
CA GLU A 5 -5.60 -30.99 22.20
C GLU A 5 -4.89 -29.87 21.40
N LEU A 6 -3.56 -29.73 21.56
CA LEU A 6 -2.81 -28.73 20.80
C LEU A 6 -2.75 -29.07 19.30
N ASP A 7 -2.67 -30.35 18.95
CA ASP A 7 -2.36 -30.81 17.58
C ASP A 7 -3.56 -30.68 16.61
N GLN A 8 -4.79 -30.70 17.12
CA GLN A 8 -6.00 -30.43 16.33
C GLN A 8 -6.37 -28.94 16.24
N SER A 9 -5.82 -28.11 17.13
CA SER A 9 -6.10 -26.66 17.17
C SER A 9 -5.37 -25.87 16.08
N ILE A 10 -4.14 -26.27 15.71
CA ILE A 10 -3.33 -25.59 14.69
C ILE A 10 -3.94 -25.72 13.29
N PRO A 11 -4.34 -26.93 12.82
CA PRO A 11 -4.99 -27.06 11.51
C PRO A 11 -6.33 -26.31 11.44
N THR A 12 -7.06 -26.26 12.55
CA THR A 12 -8.33 -25.52 12.66
C THR A 12 -8.10 -24.01 12.62
N LEU A 13 -7.08 -23.50 13.32
CA LEU A 13 -6.68 -22.10 13.29
C LEU A 13 -6.21 -21.68 11.89
N VAL A 14 -5.34 -22.48 11.25
CA VAL A 14 -4.88 -22.26 9.88
C VAL A 14 -6.05 -22.28 8.90
N GLY A 15 -6.96 -23.25 9.03
CA GLY A 15 -8.18 -23.32 8.22
C GLY A 15 -9.06 -22.08 8.37
N ASN A 16 -9.21 -21.56 9.58
CA ASN A 16 -9.97 -20.34 9.86
C ASN A 16 -9.30 -19.09 9.26
N LEU A 17 -7.96 -18.97 9.36
CA LEU A 17 -7.21 -17.87 8.75
C LEU A 17 -7.29 -17.89 7.22
N LEU A 18 -7.30 -19.08 6.60
CA LEU A 18 -7.46 -19.21 5.16
C LEU A 18 -8.87 -18.82 4.68
N ARG A 19 -9.92 -19.13 5.46
CA ARG A 19 -11.31 -18.74 5.15
C ARG A 19 -11.56 -17.24 5.17
N GLN A 20 -10.71 -16.49 5.88
CA GLN A 20 -10.76 -15.03 5.88
C GLN A 20 -10.18 -14.43 4.59
N ARG A 21 -9.47 -15.19 3.75
CA ARG A 21 -8.98 -14.67 2.48
C ARG A 21 -10.06 -14.76 1.42
N LYS A 22 -10.34 -13.63 0.76
CA LYS A 22 -11.29 -13.53 -0.34
C LYS A 22 -10.53 -13.16 -1.60
N PHE A 23 -10.48 -14.10 -2.55
CA PHE A 23 -9.78 -13.94 -3.81
C PHE A 23 -10.76 -13.60 -4.93
N PHE A 24 -10.45 -12.54 -5.66
CA PHE A 24 -11.07 -12.15 -6.92
C PHE A 24 -9.96 -12.19 -7.96
N VAL A 25 -10.07 -13.12 -8.91
CA VAL A 25 -8.95 -13.49 -9.79
C VAL A 25 -9.41 -13.58 -11.24
N ASN A 26 -8.64 -12.98 -12.16
CA ASN A 26 -8.96 -12.96 -13.60
C ASN A 26 -10.35 -12.37 -13.90
N GLU A 27 -10.80 -11.42 -13.09
CA GLU A 27 -12.07 -10.76 -13.33
C GLU A 27 -11.88 -9.58 -14.29
N SER A 28 -12.81 -9.45 -15.23
CA SER A 28 -12.98 -8.29 -16.09
C SER A 28 -14.47 -7.99 -16.20
N SER A 29 -14.86 -6.77 -15.84
CA SER A 29 -16.26 -6.32 -15.76
C SER A 29 -16.28 -4.80 -15.68
N ILE A 30 -17.39 -4.16 -16.01
CA ILE A 30 -17.52 -2.70 -15.87
C ILE A 30 -17.36 -2.26 -14.41
N SER A 31 -18.03 -2.94 -13.46
CA SER A 31 -17.96 -2.61 -12.03
C SER A 31 -18.43 -3.79 -11.17
N LYS A 32 -17.94 -3.87 -9.93
CA LYS A 32 -18.32 -4.89 -8.93
C LYS A 32 -18.33 -4.30 -7.52
N CYS A 33 -19.47 -4.44 -6.84
CA CYS A 33 -19.61 -4.04 -5.44
C CYS A 33 -19.26 -5.20 -4.50
N LEU A 34 -18.40 -4.93 -3.52
CA LEU A 34 -18.05 -5.83 -2.43
C LEU A 34 -18.77 -5.37 -1.16
N ASP A 35 -19.97 -5.89 -0.93
CA ASP A 35 -20.81 -5.61 0.23
C ASP A 35 -20.75 -6.73 1.29
N ALA A 36 -21.54 -6.59 2.36
CA ALA A 36 -21.59 -7.54 3.47
C ALA A 36 -22.08 -8.96 3.09
N SER A 37 -22.64 -9.15 1.90
CA SER A 37 -22.98 -10.48 1.36
C SER A 37 -21.78 -11.19 0.74
N SER A 38 -20.76 -10.42 0.32
CA SER A 38 -19.58 -10.93 -0.41
C SER A 38 -18.32 -11.02 0.46
N ILE A 39 -18.15 -10.06 1.36
CA ILE A 39 -17.00 -9.93 2.26
C ILE A 39 -17.46 -9.68 3.70
N SER A 40 -16.55 -9.84 4.66
CA SER A 40 -16.77 -9.55 6.08
C SER A 40 -15.64 -8.70 6.64
N SER A 41 -15.83 -8.12 7.83
CA SER A 41 -14.82 -7.30 8.50
C SER A 41 -13.50 -8.02 8.79
N THR A 42 -13.50 -9.35 8.87
CA THR A 42 -12.29 -10.16 9.02
C THR A 42 -11.64 -10.50 7.68
N SER A 43 -12.29 -10.22 6.56
CA SER A 43 -11.85 -10.67 5.25
C SER A 43 -10.63 -9.90 4.76
N THR A 44 -9.56 -10.59 4.39
CA THR A 44 -8.47 -10.02 3.60
C THR A 44 -8.79 -10.20 2.12
N ILE A 45 -8.94 -9.09 1.40
CA ILE A 45 -9.32 -9.07 -0.01
C ILE A 45 -8.05 -9.14 -0.86
N PHE A 46 -8.04 -10.05 -1.83
CA PHE A 46 -7.02 -10.17 -2.86
C PHE A 46 -7.66 -9.95 -4.22
N LEU A 47 -7.26 -8.87 -4.89
CA LEU A 47 -7.60 -8.59 -6.29
C LEU A 47 -6.37 -8.96 -7.12
N ARG A 48 -6.45 -10.04 -7.91
CA ARG A 48 -5.30 -10.55 -8.67
C ARG A 48 -5.63 -10.70 -10.14
N LEU A 49 -4.75 -10.27 -11.04
CA LEU A 49 -4.95 -10.45 -12.49
C LEU A 49 -6.29 -9.87 -12.98
N CYS A 50 -6.81 -8.86 -12.29
CA CYS A 50 -8.09 -8.24 -12.61
C CYS A 50 -7.83 -7.05 -13.54
N ASN A 51 -8.55 -7.00 -14.66
CA ASN A 51 -8.29 -6.04 -15.72
C ASN A 51 -9.56 -5.30 -16.14
N ASP A 52 -9.42 -4.00 -16.41
CA ASP A 52 -10.49 -3.15 -16.93
C ASP A 52 -11.76 -3.22 -16.05
N ILE A 53 -11.58 -2.98 -14.75
CA ILE A 53 -12.63 -3.18 -13.74
C ILE A 53 -12.61 -2.14 -12.63
N GLU A 54 -13.80 -1.73 -12.21
CA GLU A 54 -14.02 -0.97 -10.99
C GLU A 54 -14.49 -1.88 -9.84
N TYR A 55 -13.82 -1.80 -8.69
CA TYR A 55 -14.26 -2.41 -7.45
C TYR A 55 -14.74 -1.33 -6.48
N ILE A 56 -15.92 -1.53 -5.91
CA ILE A 56 -16.49 -0.66 -4.87
C ILE A 56 -16.56 -1.46 -3.56
N VAL A 57 -15.72 -1.14 -2.59
CA VAL A 57 -15.71 -1.76 -1.26
C VAL A 57 -16.69 -1.02 -0.37
N GLY A 58 -17.90 -1.56 -0.29
CA GLY A 58 -19.02 -1.01 0.48
C GLY A 58 -19.22 -1.64 1.87
N SER A 59 -18.35 -2.57 2.26
CA SER A 59 -18.38 -3.22 3.56
C SER A 59 -16.98 -3.32 4.15
N ALA A 60 -16.88 -3.23 5.47
CA ALA A 60 -15.62 -3.35 6.18
C ALA A 60 -14.88 -4.66 5.86
N CYS A 61 -13.55 -4.59 5.83
CA CYS A 61 -12.64 -5.71 5.61
C CYS A 61 -11.36 -5.55 6.44
N SER A 62 -10.53 -6.59 6.53
CA SER A 62 -9.31 -6.52 7.35
C SER A 62 -8.17 -5.80 6.63
N LYS A 63 -7.96 -6.10 5.34
CA LYS A 63 -6.87 -5.59 4.50
C LYS A 63 -7.20 -5.81 3.03
N ILE A 64 -6.66 -4.98 2.14
CA ILE A 64 -6.79 -5.14 0.68
C ILE A 64 -5.41 -5.27 0.04
N MET A 65 -5.30 -6.23 -0.88
CA MET A 65 -4.09 -6.57 -1.61
C MET A 65 -4.41 -6.60 -3.10
N ILE A 66 -3.67 -5.87 -3.92
CA ILE A 66 -3.86 -5.75 -5.37
C ILE A 66 -2.59 -6.20 -6.08
N GLU A 67 -2.69 -7.20 -6.95
CA GLU A 67 -1.53 -7.83 -7.59
C GLU A 67 -1.77 -8.06 -9.08
N GLU A 68 -0.79 -7.67 -9.90
CA GLU A 68 -0.79 -7.99 -11.34
C GLU A 68 -2.08 -7.58 -12.04
N CYS A 69 -2.69 -6.46 -11.60
CA CYS A 69 -3.91 -5.90 -12.17
C CYS A 69 -3.60 -4.78 -13.16
N LYS A 70 -4.51 -4.54 -14.11
CA LYS A 70 -4.37 -3.47 -15.11
C LYS A 70 -5.66 -2.67 -15.27
N ASN A 71 -5.55 -1.35 -15.38
CA ASN A 71 -6.70 -0.46 -15.60
C ASN A 71 -7.80 -0.69 -14.54
N LEU A 72 -7.41 -0.70 -13.26
CA LEU A 72 -8.30 -1.00 -12.15
C LEU A 72 -8.59 0.27 -11.34
N VAL A 73 -9.87 0.47 -11.03
CA VAL A 73 -10.32 1.51 -10.09
C VAL A 73 -10.80 0.83 -8.83
N LEU A 74 -10.26 1.21 -7.67
CA LEU A 74 -10.74 0.77 -6.36
C LEU A 74 -11.33 1.96 -5.62
N ILE A 75 -12.61 1.88 -5.27
CA ILE A 75 -13.30 2.85 -4.42
C ILE A 75 -13.53 2.21 -3.05
N VAL A 76 -13.01 2.81 -1.99
CA VAL A 76 -13.14 2.29 -0.62
C VAL A 76 -14.03 3.21 0.20
N ASN A 77 -15.23 2.74 0.52
CA ASN A 77 -16.25 3.49 1.24
C ASN A 77 -16.40 3.08 2.71
N ASP A 78 -15.85 1.93 3.11
CA ASP A 78 -15.98 1.39 4.47
C ASP A 78 -14.62 0.90 5.02
N LYS A 79 -14.55 0.73 6.33
CA LYS A 79 -13.33 0.57 7.10
C LYS A 79 -12.45 -0.60 6.65
N ILE A 80 -11.15 -0.33 6.49
CA ILE A 80 -10.10 -1.34 6.45
C ILE A 80 -9.48 -1.44 7.83
N VAL A 81 -9.63 -2.57 8.54
CA VAL A 81 -9.22 -2.69 9.95
C VAL A 81 -7.73 -2.40 10.14
N THR A 82 -6.88 -2.90 9.25
CA THR A 82 -5.44 -2.64 9.29
C THR A 82 -5.06 -1.25 8.82
N SER A 83 -5.99 -0.52 8.18
CA SER A 83 -5.75 0.76 7.52
C SER A 83 -4.63 0.69 6.44
N ILE A 84 -4.41 -0.50 5.88
CA ILE A 84 -3.36 -0.77 4.89
C ILE A 84 -3.96 -1.29 3.59
N ILE A 85 -3.47 -0.75 2.47
CA ILE A 85 -3.64 -1.32 1.12
C ILE A 85 -2.24 -1.59 0.55
N GLU A 86 -2.06 -2.76 -0.06
CA GLU A 86 -0.84 -3.09 -0.81
C GLU A 86 -1.17 -3.25 -2.29
N VAL A 87 -0.36 -2.63 -3.15
CA VAL A 87 -0.47 -2.71 -4.61
C VAL A 87 0.90 -3.11 -5.15
N TRP A 88 0.96 -4.18 -5.94
CA TRP A 88 2.21 -4.54 -6.59
C TRP A 88 2.05 -5.09 -8.01
N LYS A 89 3.10 -4.93 -8.82
CA LYS A 89 3.18 -5.42 -10.21
C LYS A 89 2.01 -5.01 -11.09
N SER A 90 1.42 -3.85 -10.82
CA SER A 90 0.15 -3.42 -11.42
C SER A 90 0.32 -2.16 -12.25
N GLU A 91 -0.53 -1.97 -13.26
CA GLU A 91 -0.46 -0.86 -14.23
C GLU A 91 -1.79 -0.09 -14.27
N ASN A 92 -1.73 1.24 -14.31
CA ASN A 92 -2.91 2.13 -14.39
C ASN A 92 -3.92 1.84 -13.27
N ILE A 93 -3.50 2.05 -12.03
CA ILE A 93 -4.31 1.80 -10.84
C ILE A 93 -4.80 3.11 -10.27
N THR A 94 -6.10 3.22 -9.99
CA THR A 94 -6.68 4.37 -9.31
C THR A 94 -7.29 3.93 -7.98
N LEU A 95 -6.86 4.52 -6.88
CA LEU A 95 -7.42 4.31 -5.54
C LEU A 95 -8.18 5.57 -5.10
N LYS A 96 -9.47 5.45 -4.85
CA LYS A 96 -10.32 6.51 -4.28
C LYS A 96 -10.71 6.12 -2.86
N LEU A 97 -10.20 6.86 -1.89
CA LEU A 97 -10.20 6.48 -0.48
C LEU A 97 -11.08 7.45 0.32
N ASN A 98 -12.34 7.03 0.55
CA ASN A 98 -13.37 7.82 1.22
C ASN A 98 -13.42 7.56 2.74
N THR A 99 -12.47 6.77 3.24
CA THR A 99 -12.37 6.33 4.64
C THR A 99 -10.91 6.21 5.04
N GLN A 100 -10.65 5.91 6.31
CA GLN A 100 -9.32 5.81 6.85
C GLN A 100 -8.51 4.67 6.19
N VAL A 101 -7.43 5.05 5.51
CA VAL A 101 -6.39 4.16 5.00
C VAL A 101 -5.05 4.86 5.27
N GLN A 102 -4.46 4.55 6.42
CA GLN A 102 -3.27 5.25 6.88
C GLN A 102 -2.05 4.94 6.01
N THR A 103 -1.96 3.74 5.43
CA THR A 103 -0.79 3.36 4.62
C THR A 103 -1.19 2.70 3.32
N VAL A 104 -0.68 3.23 2.22
CA VAL A 104 -0.67 2.52 0.93
C VAL A 104 0.76 2.13 0.63
N GLN A 105 0.98 0.87 0.28
CA GLN A 105 2.27 0.36 -0.16
C GLN A 105 2.20 0.05 -1.65
N VAL A 106 3.14 0.60 -2.43
CA VAL A 106 3.17 0.48 -3.89
C VAL A 106 4.53 -0.07 -4.33
N ASP A 107 4.57 -1.22 -4.99
CA ASP A 107 5.82 -1.84 -5.42
C ASP A 107 5.74 -2.36 -6.86
N GLN A 108 6.74 -2.05 -7.69
CA GLN A 108 6.80 -2.54 -9.09
C GLN A 108 5.58 -2.14 -9.93
N CYS A 109 5.08 -0.92 -9.77
CA CYS A 109 3.89 -0.43 -10.49
C CYS A 109 4.22 0.57 -11.59
N GLU A 110 3.25 0.77 -12.50
CA GLU A 110 3.29 1.82 -13.50
C GLU A 110 1.98 2.60 -13.44
N ASN A 111 2.08 3.92 -13.27
CA ASN A 111 0.93 4.83 -13.24
C ASN A 111 -0.11 4.49 -12.15
N VAL A 112 0.16 4.92 -10.91
CA VAL A 112 -0.73 4.76 -9.76
C VAL A 112 -1.23 6.12 -9.28
N HIS A 113 -2.55 6.29 -9.25
CA HIS A 113 -3.20 7.48 -8.71
C HIS A 113 -3.87 7.13 -7.38
N ILE A 114 -3.57 7.89 -6.34
CA ILE A 114 -4.14 7.72 -5.01
C ILE A 114 -4.81 9.03 -4.61
N GLN A 115 -6.11 8.98 -4.32
CA GLN A 115 -6.89 10.12 -3.89
C GLN A 115 -7.54 9.83 -2.54
N TYR A 116 -7.29 10.69 -1.56
CA TYR A 116 -7.99 10.69 -0.28
C TYR A 116 -9.04 11.78 -0.25
N GLU A 117 -10.24 11.45 0.21
CA GLU A 117 -11.32 12.43 0.38
C GLU A 117 -11.09 13.36 1.60
N SER A 118 -10.25 12.93 2.55
CA SER A 118 -9.89 13.74 3.71
C SER A 118 -8.45 13.49 4.12
N ILE A 119 -7.72 14.55 4.41
CA ILE A 119 -6.35 14.50 4.97
C ILE A 119 -6.28 13.65 6.24
N LYS A 120 -7.34 13.62 7.07
CA LYS A 120 -7.39 12.84 8.32
C LYS A 120 -7.31 11.32 8.11
N ASN A 121 -7.60 10.86 6.89
CA ASN A 121 -7.56 9.46 6.52
C ASN A 121 -6.16 8.98 6.12
N PHE A 122 -5.24 9.92 5.86
CA PHE A 122 -3.90 9.68 5.34
C PHE A 122 -2.83 9.70 6.44
N TYR A 123 -1.80 8.88 6.31
CA TYR A 123 -0.59 8.97 7.12
C TYR A 123 0.69 8.83 6.29
N SER A 124 0.77 7.82 5.40
CA SER A 124 1.91 7.66 4.51
C SER A 124 1.61 6.86 3.24
N VAL A 125 2.39 7.09 2.18
CA VAL A 125 2.53 6.15 1.05
C VAL A 125 3.96 5.64 1.03
N VAL A 126 4.16 4.33 1.08
CA VAL A 126 5.48 3.72 0.90
C VAL A 126 5.57 3.21 -0.53
N TRP A 127 6.63 3.53 -1.25
CA TRP A 127 6.74 3.15 -2.65
C TRP A 127 8.15 2.73 -3.07
N ASN A 128 8.23 1.86 -4.06
CA ASN A 128 9.46 1.33 -4.63
C ASN A 128 9.22 0.89 -6.08
N ASN A 129 10.25 0.94 -6.94
CA ASN A 129 10.24 0.45 -8.32
C ASN A 129 8.99 0.87 -9.11
N THR A 130 8.48 2.08 -8.87
CA THR A 130 7.23 2.56 -9.45
C THR A 130 7.50 3.79 -10.32
N LYS A 131 7.07 3.77 -11.58
CA LYS A 131 7.41 4.83 -12.55
C LYS A 131 6.74 6.17 -12.24
N ILE A 132 5.41 6.15 -12.08
CA ILE A 132 4.59 7.33 -11.82
C ILE A 132 3.64 6.97 -10.69
N LEU A 133 3.71 7.74 -9.62
CA LEU A 133 2.79 7.72 -8.50
C LEU A 133 2.30 9.15 -8.25
N GLU A 134 0.99 9.33 -8.29
CA GLU A 134 0.33 10.59 -7.98
C GLU A 134 -0.48 10.42 -6.70
N LEU A 135 -0.29 11.33 -5.75
CA LEU A 135 -1.05 11.40 -4.51
C LEU A 135 -1.79 12.72 -4.45
N LYS A 136 -3.10 12.65 -4.19
CA LYS A 136 -3.96 13.81 -3.93
C LYS A 136 -4.64 13.66 -2.58
N LEU A 137 -4.60 14.73 -1.79
CA LEU A 137 -5.36 14.86 -0.54
C LEU A 137 -6.39 15.97 -0.71
N LEU A 138 -7.66 15.59 -0.57
CA LEU A 138 -8.79 16.52 -0.63
C LEU A 138 -9.16 17.01 0.78
N GLU A 139 -9.79 18.18 0.81
CA GLU A 139 -10.53 18.69 1.96
C GLU A 139 -11.81 19.37 1.44
N ASP A 140 -12.97 18.95 1.95
CA ASP A 140 -14.29 19.41 1.50
C ASP A 140 -14.51 19.34 -0.03
N GLY A 141 -13.96 18.29 -0.67
CA GLY A 141 -14.10 18.02 -2.11
C GLY A 141 -13.10 18.77 -3.00
N GLU A 142 -12.24 19.61 -2.43
CA GLU A 142 -11.24 20.40 -3.17
C GLU A 142 -9.83 19.85 -2.95
N GLU A 143 -8.98 19.91 -3.99
CA GLU A 143 -7.57 19.49 -3.91
C GLU A 143 -6.77 20.46 -3.04
N LYS A 144 -6.30 19.97 -1.88
CA LYS A 144 -5.50 20.78 -0.95
C LYS A 144 -4.00 20.49 -1.06
N HIS A 145 -3.64 19.22 -1.25
CA HIS A 145 -2.25 18.82 -1.48
C HIS A 145 -2.18 17.82 -2.62
N ALA A 146 -1.15 17.96 -3.45
CA ALA A 146 -0.82 17.01 -4.50
C ALA A 146 0.69 16.80 -4.59
N LEU A 147 1.08 15.58 -4.96
CA LEU A 147 2.46 15.23 -5.26
C LEU A 147 2.47 14.21 -6.41
N SER A 148 3.33 14.43 -7.40
CA SER A 148 3.64 13.44 -8.44
C SER A 148 5.11 13.05 -8.36
N THR A 149 5.40 11.75 -8.36
CA THR A 149 6.78 11.26 -8.39
C THR A 149 7.44 11.44 -9.75
N GLY A 150 6.66 11.64 -10.82
CA GLY A 150 7.18 11.94 -12.16
C GLY A 150 7.94 13.26 -12.23
N ASP A 151 7.69 14.17 -11.29
CA ASP A 151 8.37 15.45 -11.16
C ASP A 151 9.66 15.37 -10.33
N ILE A 152 9.94 14.22 -9.72
CA ILE A 152 11.15 13.98 -8.94
C ILE A 152 12.28 13.56 -9.90
N PRO A 153 13.45 14.22 -9.90
CA PRO A 153 14.54 13.90 -10.82
C PRO A 153 14.94 12.41 -10.77
N ASN A 154 14.87 11.75 -11.94
CA ASN A 154 15.08 10.32 -12.18
C ASN A 154 16.46 9.75 -11.76
N GLU A 155 17.40 10.59 -11.33
CA GLU A 155 18.75 10.17 -10.92
C GLU A 155 18.76 9.39 -9.59
N LYS A 156 17.68 9.50 -8.78
CA LYS A 156 17.58 8.78 -7.50
C LYS A 156 16.71 7.51 -7.57
N THR A 157 15.78 7.43 -8.51
CA THR A 157 14.72 6.41 -8.54
C THR A 157 15.05 5.18 -9.40
N ASN A 158 16.11 5.24 -10.21
CA ASN A 158 16.58 4.10 -10.99
C ASN A 158 17.90 3.59 -10.40
N PRO A 159 18.04 2.29 -10.07
CA PRO A 159 19.36 1.74 -9.83
C PRO A 159 20.20 1.96 -11.10
N PRO A 160 21.44 2.44 -11.00
CA PRO A 160 22.29 2.61 -12.16
C PRO A 160 22.43 1.25 -12.86
N ASN A 161 21.98 1.18 -14.11
CA ASN A 161 22.40 0.11 -15.02
C ASN A 161 23.91 0.29 -15.23
N GLY A 162 24.72 -0.32 -14.37
CA GLY A 162 26.17 -0.13 -14.42
C GLY A 162 26.92 -1.06 -13.46
N ASP A 163 27.54 -2.06 -14.06
CA ASP A 163 28.64 -2.90 -13.57
C ASP A 163 28.45 -3.84 -12.37
N LYS A 164 28.46 -5.13 -12.74
CA LYS A 164 28.79 -6.26 -11.88
C LYS A 164 30.25 -6.18 -11.40
N SER A 165 30.56 -5.27 -10.49
CA SER A 165 31.84 -5.32 -9.76
C SER A 165 31.76 -4.55 -8.45
N ASP A 166 30.95 -5.03 -7.50
CA ASP A 166 31.45 -5.24 -6.14
C ASP A 166 30.46 -6.08 -5.33
N LYS A 167 30.92 -7.28 -4.97
CA LYS A 167 30.20 -8.18 -4.07
C LYS A 167 30.48 -7.73 -2.64
N SER A 168 29.68 -6.81 -2.06
CA SER A 168 29.45 -6.69 -0.59
C SER A 168 28.73 -5.40 -0.13
N GLN A 169 27.68 -4.96 -0.83
CA GLN A 169 26.67 -4.11 -0.18
C GLN A 169 25.30 -4.46 -0.73
N ASP A 170 24.40 -4.87 0.16
CA ASP A 170 23.10 -5.43 -0.15
C ASP A 170 22.32 -4.57 -1.16
N ASN A 171 22.00 -5.17 -2.32
CA ASN A 171 21.08 -4.65 -3.33
C ASN A 171 19.65 -4.56 -2.77
N CYS A 172 19.43 -3.75 -1.73
CA CYS A 172 18.08 -3.39 -1.30
C CYS A 172 17.60 -2.28 -2.26
N PRO A 173 16.55 -2.52 -3.06
CA PRO A 173 16.03 -1.47 -3.93
C PRO A 173 15.62 -0.26 -3.07
N PHE A 174 15.95 0.94 -3.52
CA PHE A 174 15.64 2.18 -2.81
C PHE A 174 14.13 2.26 -2.58
N GLN A 175 13.74 2.31 -1.31
CA GLN A 175 12.35 2.46 -0.89
C GLN A 175 12.14 3.91 -0.45
N TYR A 176 10.98 4.47 -0.76
CA TYR A 176 10.63 5.83 -0.41
C TYR A 176 9.35 5.87 0.41
N ILE A 177 9.17 6.95 1.16
CA ILE A 177 7.95 7.22 1.92
C ILE A 177 7.49 8.66 1.66
N ILE A 178 6.20 8.81 1.36
CA ILE A 178 5.53 10.10 1.26
C ILE A 178 4.79 10.35 2.57
N ARG A 179 4.97 11.52 3.17
CA ARG A 179 4.23 12.00 4.36
C ARG A 179 3.78 13.45 4.16
N LEU A 180 2.75 13.85 4.91
CA LEU A 180 2.39 15.26 5.07
C LEU A 180 3.14 15.79 6.30
N ILE A 181 4.07 16.72 6.08
CA ILE A 181 4.92 17.32 7.11
C ILE A 181 4.85 18.82 6.92
N ASP A 182 4.54 19.56 7.98
CA ASP A 182 4.42 21.03 7.96
C ASP A 182 3.54 21.53 6.79
N ASP A 183 2.40 20.87 6.59
CA ASP A 183 1.41 21.17 5.52
C ASP A 183 1.92 20.92 4.08
N GLN A 184 3.01 20.16 3.92
CA GLN A 184 3.59 19.82 2.63
C GLN A 184 3.74 18.31 2.46
N LEU A 185 3.39 17.80 1.27
CA LEU A 185 3.69 16.42 0.89
C LEU A 185 5.17 16.31 0.53
N ILE A 186 5.90 15.46 1.24
CA ILE A 186 7.33 15.23 1.05
C ILE A 186 7.57 13.75 0.80
N SER A 187 8.35 13.43 -0.23
CA SER A 187 8.87 12.08 -0.48
C SER A 187 10.31 11.99 0.02
N GLU A 188 10.57 11.08 0.96
CA GLU A 188 11.89 10.84 1.55
C GLU A 188 12.35 9.40 1.25
N GLU A 189 13.65 9.17 1.13
CA GLU A 189 14.21 7.82 1.08
C GLU A 189 14.10 7.15 2.46
N LEU A 190 13.67 5.90 2.47
CA LEU A 190 13.69 5.04 3.65
C LEU A 190 15.07 4.42 3.80
N ILE A 191 15.76 4.82 4.86
CA ILE A 191 16.98 4.18 5.34
C ILE A 191 16.65 3.07 6.34
N ARG A 192 17.66 2.27 6.68
CA ARG A 192 17.58 1.29 7.77
C ARG A 192 18.45 1.79 8.93
N ALA A 193 17.81 2.17 10.03
CA ALA A 193 18.51 2.56 11.25
C ALA A 193 19.16 1.33 11.93
N GLU A 194 19.80 1.56 13.08
CA GLU A 194 20.31 0.47 13.92
C GLU A 194 19.24 -0.60 14.15
N LYS A 195 19.64 -1.87 14.10
CA LYS A 195 18.76 -3.04 14.18
C LYS A 195 17.75 -3.19 13.02
N GLY A 196 17.92 -2.42 11.94
CA GLY A 196 17.19 -2.62 10.68
C GLY A 196 15.79 -1.99 10.65
N PHE A 197 15.46 -1.10 11.59
CA PHE A 197 14.17 -0.41 11.57
C PHE A 197 14.10 0.58 10.38
N PRO A 198 13.01 0.56 9.58
CA PRO A 198 12.82 1.52 8.49
C PRO A 198 12.54 2.91 9.06
N THR A 199 13.25 3.93 8.58
CA THR A 199 13.05 5.34 8.96
C THR A 199 13.57 6.26 7.87
N THR A 200 13.36 7.58 7.98
CA THR A 200 14.02 8.56 7.11
C THR A 200 15.25 9.17 7.78
N GLN A 201 16.15 9.78 7.00
CA GLN A 201 17.32 10.46 7.56
C GLN A 201 16.91 11.60 8.52
N ARG A 202 15.82 12.31 8.23
CA ARG A 202 15.27 13.35 9.09
C ARG A 202 14.80 12.78 10.42
N GLU A 203 13.94 11.75 10.38
CA GLU A 203 13.44 11.08 11.59
C GLU A 203 14.58 10.51 12.45
N TRP A 204 15.62 9.96 11.81
CA TRP A 204 16.80 9.44 12.51
C TRP A 204 17.62 10.53 13.19
N ASN A 205 17.81 11.68 12.54
CA ASN A 205 18.49 12.83 13.13
C ASN A 205 17.68 13.38 14.32
N ASP A 206 16.36 13.48 14.18
CA ASP A 206 15.46 13.91 15.26
C ASP A 206 15.54 12.96 16.46
N HIS A 207 15.60 11.64 16.22
CA HIS A 207 15.74 10.66 17.28
C HIS A 207 17.06 10.81 18.05
N LYS A 208 18.18 10.96 17.34
CA LYS A 208 19.52 11.15 17.94
C LYS A 208 19.63 12.44 18.72
N ASN A 209 19.07 13.54 18.20
CA ASN A 209 19.10 14.82 18.88
C ASN A 209 18.29 14.82 20.19
N ASN A 210 17.21 14.04 20.24
CA ASN A 210 16.36 13.92 21.42
C ASN A 210 16.80 12.79 22.39
N ASN A 211 17.67 11.88 21.97
CA ASN A 211 18.22 10.78 22.78
C ASN A 211 19.75 10.65 22.53
N PRO A 212 20.57 11.56 23.09
CA PRO A 212 22.01 11.59 22.87
C PRO A 212 22.79 10.43 23.51
#